data_AF-A0A519KSP8-F1
#
_entry.id   AF-A0A519KSP8-F1
#
_cell.length_a   1.000
_cell.length_b   1.000
_cell.length_c   1.000
_cell.angle_alpha   90.00
_cell.angle_beta   90.00
_cell.angle_gamma   90.00
#
_symmetry.space_group_name_H-M   'P 1'
#
loop_
_entity.id
_entity.type
_entity.pdbx_description
1 polymer ?
#
loop_
_entity_poly.entity_id
_entity_poly.type
_entity_poly.pdbx_seq_one_letter_code
_entity_poly.pdbx_strand_id
1 'polypeptide(L)'
;ADVMPRLFESPNPYPAALSELWMGDHLEGLDELRDVYLKRAKQLGVMTQGARWFTDKMPLNEMHMGLIGLVFPQAPLLHVIRHPLDIMVSAMSNIFTHGAFAGSTLESAARHLATSADMVQHYRDQMSLNYRTVRYEDMVDDQEATVRGVFDFIGAPFEPDVLSFQNNARYARTASYQQVTERLYDRSRYRYRHYLDHLKPAIPILEPLIEKLGYAI
;
A
#
# COMPACT_ATOMS: atom_id res chain seq x y z
N ALA A 1 12.43 13.96 3.24
CA ALA A 1 13.38 13.33 4.17
C ALA A 1 13.55 14.21 5.42
N ASP A 2 13.79 15.52 5.27
CA ASP A 2 14.15 16.39 6.41
C ASP A 2 13.00 17.08 7.16
N VAL A 3 11.74 16.83 6.84
CA VAL A 3 10.63 17.57 7.47
C VAL A 3 10.57 17.26 8.97
N MET A 4 10.57 15.99 9.34
CA MET A 4 10.32 15.55 10.71
C MET A 4 11.48 15.92 11.68
N PRO A 5 12.76 15.69 11.35
CA PRO A 5 13.85 16.12 12.23
C PRO A 5 13.91 17.65 12.41
N ARG A 6 13.53 18.42 11.39
CA ARG A 6 13.47 19.89 11.49
C ARG A 6 12.26 20.37 12.29
N LEU A 7 11.12 19.70 12.14
CA LEU A 7 9.87 20.07 12.83
C LEU A 7 9.97 19.80 14.32
N PHE A 8 10.57 18.67 14.70
CA PHE A 8 10.71 18.25 16.11
C PHE A 8 12.07 18.57 16.71
N GLU A 9 12.91 19.35 16.00
CA GLU A 9 14.29 19.64 16.40
C GLU A 9 15.09 18.38 16.81
N SER A 10 14.74 17.23 16.23
CA SER A 10 15.29 15.93 16.60
C SER A 10 16.66 15.72 15.95
N PRO A 11 17.66 15.20 16.68
CA PRO A 11 18.91 14.74 16.07
C PRO A 11 18.73 13.46 15.25
N ASN A 12 17.58 12.79 15.35
CA ASN A 12 17.32 11.49 14.76
C ASN A 12 16.54 11.61 13.43
N PRO A 13 16.74 10.70 12.47
CA PRO A 13 15.93 10.63 11.26
C PRO A 13 14.58 9.94 11.52
N TYR A 14 13.65 10.00 10.56
CA TYR A 14 12.48 9.11 10.53
C TYR A 14 12.95 7.64 10.44
N PRO A 15 12.36 6.71 11.21
CA PRO A 15 11.24 6.88 12.13
C PRO A 15 11.61 7.28 13.57
N ALA A 16 12.89 7.24 13.95
CA ALA A 16 13.34 7.50 15.32
C ALA A 16 12.93 8.90 15.83
N ALA A 17 12.86 9.92 14.96
CA ALA A 17 12.35 11.25 15.31
C ALA A 17 10.91 11.26 15.88
N LEU A 18 10.12 10.21 15.66
CA LEU A 18 8.77 10.12 16.22
C LEU A 18 8.77 9.96 17.75
N SER A 19 9.90 9.58 18.38
CA SER A 19 9.97 9.54 19.84
C SER A 19 9.85 10.92 20.47
N GLU A 20 10.19 11.99 19.75
CA GLU A 20 10.06 13.36 20.26
C GLU A 20 8.59 13.76 20.48
N LEU A 21 7.63 13.11 19.81
CA LEU A 21 6.20 13.36 20.02
C LEU A 21 5.74 13.06 21.45
N TRP A 22 6.52 12.31 22.22
CA TRP A 22 6.27 12.06 23.64
C TRP A 22 6.61 13.27 24.53
N MET A 23 7.45 14.18 24.04
CA MET A 23 7.88 15.37 24.78
C MET A 23 6.75 16.39 24.83
N GLY A 24 6.55 17.02 26.00
CA GLY A 24 5.47 18.00 26.22
C GLY A 24 5.54 19.24 25.33
N ASP A 25 6.70 19.52 24.72
CA ASP A 25 6.87 20.64 23.78
C ASP A 25 6.31 20.32 22.37
N HIS A 26 5.99 19.05 22.08
CA HIS A 26 5.51 18.59 20.76
C HIS A 26 4.07 18.05 20.81
N LEU A 27 3.24 18.56 21.72
CA LEU A 27 1.83 18.14 21.87
C LEU A 27 1.02 18.24 20.56
N GLU A 28 1.33 19.21 19.71
CA GLU A 28 0.66 19.43 18.42
C GLU A 28 1.40 18.78 17.23
N GLY A 29 2.50 18.05 17.47
CA GLY A 29 3.39 17.59 16.40
C GLY A 29 2.72 16.66 15.37
N LEU A 30 1.71 15.88 15.76
CA LEU A 30 0.92 15.08 14.82
C LEU A 30 0.04 15.93 13.91
N ASP A 31 -0.51 17.03 14.42
CA ASP A 31 -1.32 17.96 13.64
C ASP A 31 -0.43 18.78 12.69
N GLU A 32 0.77 19.17 13.12
CA GLU A 32 1.74 19.81 12.24
C GLU A 32 2.16 18.90 11.07
N LEU A 33 2.43 17.62 11.35
CA LEU A 33 2.71 16.63 10.29
C LEU A 33 1.53 16.47 9.34
N ARG A 34 0.29 16.46 9.88
CA ARG A 34 -0.95 16.43 9.08
C ARG A 34 -1.00 17.61 8.13
N ASP A 35 -0.76 18.81 8.64
CA ASP A 35 -0.84 20.06 7.89
C ASP A 35 0.22 20.16 6.81
N VAL A 36 1.45 19.71 7.11
CA VAL A 36 2.51 19.61 6.08
C VAL A 36 2.08 18.69 4.95
N TYR A 37 1.53 17.52 5.27
CA TYR A 37 1.04 16.57 4.27
C TYR A 37 -0.11 17.17 3.44
N LEU A 38 -1.14 17.72 4.07
CA LEU A 38 -2.30 18.29 3.38
C LEU A 38 -1.94 19.51 2.53
N LYS A 39 -1.03 20.37 3.00
CA LYS A 39 -0.48 21.48 2.22
C LYS A 39 0.23 20.97 0.97
N ARG A 40 1.00 19.88 1.08
CA ARG A 40 1.68 19.28 -0.07
C ARG A 40 0.69 18.64 -1.03
N ALA A 41 -0.32 17.94 -0.54
CA ALA A 41 -1.40 17.37 -1.36
C ALA A 41 -2.14 18.47 -2.15
N LYS A 42 -2.46 19.59 -1.50
CA LYS A 42 -3.05 20.75 -2.17
C LYS A 42 -2.14 21.34 -3.25
N GLN A 43 -0.85 21.50 -2.98
CA GLN A 43 0.13 21.99 -3.95
C GLN A 43 0.30 21.07 -5.17
N LEU A 44 0.19 19.76 -4.97
CA LEU A 44 0.23 18.76 -6.05
C LEU A 44 -1.09 18.69 -6.83
N GLY A 45 -2.11 19.44 -6.43
CA GLY A 45 -3.41 19.48 -7.10
C GLY A 45 -4.21 18.18 -7.00
N VAL A 46 -3.91 17.32 -6.01
CA VAL A 46 -4.64 16.06 -5.83
C VAL A 46 -5.97 16.26 -5.08
N MET A 47 -6.13 17.40 -4.40
CA MET A 47 -7.37 17.79 -3.74
C MET A 47 -8.22 18.63 -4.68
N THR A 48 -9.32 18.06 -5.15
CA THR A 48 -10.29 18.76 -6.02
C THR A 48 -11.29 19.54 -5.16
N GLN A 49 -11.61 20.78 -5.56
CA GLN A 49 -12.61 21.58 -4.85
C GLN A 49 -13.97 20.88 -4.87
N GLY A 50 -14.61 20.78 -3.70
CA GLY A 50 -15.91 20.12 -3.53
C GLY A 50 -15.84 18.59 -3.42
N ALA A 51 -14.68 17.97 -3.63
CA ALA A 51 -14.52 16.54 -3.41
C ALA A 51 -14.46 16.25 -1.89
N ARG A 52 -15.25 15.26 -1.46
CA ARG A 52 -15.24 14.78 -0.06
C ARG A 52 -13.96 14.00 0.28
N TRP A 53 -13.40 13.30 -0.71
CA TRP A 53 -12.26 12.41 -0.57
C TRP A 53 -11.19 12.73 -1.60
N PHE A 54 -9.92 12.50 -1.23
CA PHE A 54 -8.83 12.30 -2.17
C PHE A 54 -8.12 11.00 -1.79
N THR A 55 -7.38 10.42 -2.73
CA THR A 55 -6.68 9.14 -2.53
C THR A 55 -5.19 9.33 -2.67
N ASP A 56 -4.44 8.80 -1.71
CA ASP A 56 -3.00 8.56 -1.83
C ASP A 56 -2.77 7.08 -2.07
N LYS A 57 -2.18 6.74 -3.23
CA LYS A 57 -1.83 5.38 -3.61
C LYS A 57 -0.37 5.32 -3.98
N MET A 58 0.46 4.88 -3.05
CA MET A 58 1.85 4.49 -3.26
C MET A 58 2.07 3.07 -2.71
N PRO A 59 2.68 2.14 -3.47
CA PRO A 59 2.88 0.76 -2.99
C PRO A 59 3.60 0.66 -1.65
N LEU A 60 4.52 1.57 -1.36
CA LEU A 60 5.30 1.56 -0.11
C LEU A 60 4.60 2.30 1.05
N ASN A 61 3.34 2.73 0.91
CA ASN A 61 2.61 3.34 2.04
C ASN A 61 2.45 2.37 3.22
N GLU A 62 2.48 1.06 2.97
CA GLU A 62 2.50 0.03 4.02
C GLU A 62 3.69 0.20 4.99
N MET A 63 4.84 0.69 4.50
CA MET A 63 6.03 1.01 5.31
C MET A 63 5.81 2.17 6.29
N HIS A 64 4.77 2.95 6.07
CA HIS A 64 4.42 4.14 6.85
C HIS A 64 3.07 4.00 7.53
N MET A 65 2.47 2.79 7.56
CA MET A 65 1.11 2.57 8.04
C MET A 65 0.90 3.06 9.48
N GLY A 66 1.89 2.87 10.37
CA GLY A 66 1.83 3.41 11.72
C GLY A 66 1.75 4.94 11.75
N LEU A 67 2.61 5.63 11.00
CA LEU A 67 2.57 7.10 10.91
C LEU A 67 1.25 7.59 10.31
N ILE A 68 0.76 6.94 9.26
CA ILE A 68 -0.52 7.30 8.63
C ILE A 68 -1.65 7.14 9.65
N GLY A 69 -1.67 6.07 10.44
CA GLY A 69 -2.65 5.85 11.49
C GLY A 69 -2.61 6.89 12.62
N LEU A 70 -1.42 7.41 12.97
CA LEU A 70 -1.28 8.48 13.95
C LEU A 70 -1.79 9.83 13.42
N VAL A 71 -1.39 10.17 12.19
CA VAL A 71 -1.69 11.48 11.59
C VAL A 71 -3.13 11.53 11.07
N PHE A 72 -3.67 10.43 10.56
CA PHE A 72 -5.02 10.33 9.99
C PHE A 72 -5.81 9.15 10.57
N PRO A 73 -6.15 9.16 11.87
CA PRO A 73 -6.74 7.99 12.55
C PRO A 73 -8.09 7.55 11.97
N GLN A 74 -8.82 8.46 11.32
CA GLN A 74 -10.12 8.16 10.69
C GLN A 74 -10.01 7.78 9.21
N ALA A 75 -8.83 7.94 8.57
CA ALA A 75 -8.69 7.67 7.14
C ALA A 75 -8.84 6.16 6.86
N PRO A 76 -9.70 5.76 5.90
CA PRO A 76 -9.79 4.37 5.49
C PRO A 76 -8.48 3.90 4.85
N LEU A 77 -7.89 2.83 5.39
CA LEU A 77 -6.69 2.18 4.88
C LEU A 77 -7.09 0.90 4.14
N LEU A 78 -6.98 0.94 2.82
CA LEU A 78 -7.15 -0.24 1.96
C LEU A 78 -5.79 -0.87 1.70
N HIS A 79 -5.58 -2.08 2.23
CA HIS A 79 -4.38 -2.85 1.96
C HIS A 79 -4.69 -3.99 0.99
N VAL A 80 -4.17 -3.86 -0.22
CA VAL A 80 -4.35 -4.87 -1.27
C VAL A 80 -3.34 -5.98 -1.08
N ILE A 81 -3.82 -7.20 -0.83
CA ILE A 81 -3.00 -8.41 -0.77
C ILE A 81 -3.16 -9.22 -2.05
N ARG A 82 -2.15 -10.02 -2.37
CA ARG A 82 -2.13 -10.93 -3.51
C ARG A 82 -1.25 -12.13 -3.17
N HIS A 83 -1.37 -13.23 -3.91
CA HIS A 83 -0.48 -14.37 -3.77
C HIS A 83 1.01 -13.93 -3.79
N PRO A 84 1.80 -14.18 -2.73
CA PRO A 84 3.19 -13.71 -2.64
C PRO A 84 4.07 -14.09 -3.83
N LEU A 85 3.91 -15.31 -4.37
CA LEU A 85 4.67 -15.74 -5.55
C LEU A 85 4.26 -15.01 -6.84
N ASP A 86 3.01 -14.57 -6.98
CA ASP A 86 2.62 -13.72 -8.13
C ASP A 86 3.21 -12.31 -8.00
N ILE A 87 3.32 -11.80 -6.77
CA ILE A 87 4.06 -10.56 -6.49
C ILE A 87 5.51 -10.73 -6.94
N MET A 88 6.16 -11.86 -6.62
CA MET A 88 7.53 -12.14 -7.03
C MET A 88 7.70 -12.16 -8.55
N VAL A 89 6.83 -12.85 -9.29
CA VAL A 89 6.91 -12.84 -10.78
C VAL A 89 6.75 -11.43 -11.31
N SER A 90 5.75 -10.69 -10.82
CA SER A 90 5.52 -9.31 -11.25
C SER A 90 6.72 -8.42 -10.92
N ALA A 91 7.32 -8.62 -9.75
CA ALA A 91 8.40 -7.81 -9.25
C ALA A 91 9.68 -8.04 -10.04
N MET A 92 10.06 -9.30 -10.24
CA MET A 92 11.29 -9.66 -10.95
C MET A 92 11.18 -9.47 -12.47
N SER A 93 9.98 -9.26 -13.00
CA SER A 93 9.75 -8.94 -14.42
C SER A 93 9.82 -7.44 -14.74
N ASN A 94 10.00 -6.58 -13.73
CA ASN A 94 9.98 -5.12 -13.90
C ASN A 94 11.18 -4.47 -13.19
N ILE A 95 11.66 -3.35 -13.74
CA ILE A 95 12.68 -2.54 -13.08
C ILE A 95 11.97 -1.55 -12.16
N PHE A 96 12.09 -1.74 -10.85
CA PHE A 96 11.59 -0.76 -9.89
C PHE A 96 12.59 0.37 -9.67
N THR A 97 12.08 1.59 -9.64
CA THR A 97 12.81 2.80 -9.28
C THR A 97 12.70 3.15 -7.79
N HIS A 98 11.99 2.33 -7.01
CA HIS A 98 11.68 2.54 -5.59
C HIS A 98 11.88 1.23 -4.80
N GLY A 99 11.91 1.28 -3.47
CA GLY A 99 12.06 0.08 -2.62
C GLY A 99 13.52 -0.27 -2.27
N ALA A 100 14.40 0.73 -2.18
CA ALA A 100 15.78 0.59 -1.69
C ALA A 100 16.61 -0.55 -2.34
N PHE A 101 16.41 -0.80 -3.65
CA PHE A 101 17.09 -1.87 -4.39
C PHE A 101 16.83 -3.30 -3.88
N ALA A 102 15.75 -3.51 -3.10
CA ALA A 102 15.36 -4.84 -2.64
C ALA A 102 15.07 -5.82 -3.79
N GLY A 103 14.80 -5.32 -5.01
CA GLY A 103 14.63 -6.12 -6.23
C GLY A 103 15.91 -6.65 -6.89
N SER A 104 17.09 -6.49 -6.28
CA SER A 104 18.36 -6.86 -6.93
C SER A 104 18.58 -8.38 -7.01
N THR A 105 18.07 -9.14 -6.04
CA THR A 105 17.99 -10.60 -6.10
C THR A 105 16.59 -11.08 -5.73
N LEU A 106 16.28 -12.32 -6.09
CA LEU A 106 14.99 -12.92 -5.78
C LEU A 106 14.79 -13.03 -4.26
N GLU A 107 15.82 -13.42 -3.52
CA GLU A 107 15.78 -13.60 -2.08
C GLU A 107 15.71 -12.27 -1.32
N SER A 108 16.40 -11.23 -1.79
CA SER A 108 16.28 -9.91 -1.17
C SER A 108 14.87 -9.36 -1.32
N ALA A 109 14.25 -9.57 -2.48
CA ALA A 109 12.89 -9.14 -2.75
C ALA A 109 11.87 -9.95 -1.93
N ALA A 110 12.07 -11.27 -1.82
CA ALA A 110 11.25 -12.14 -0.98
C ALA A 110 11.34 -11.75 0.51
N ARG A 111 12.55 -11.50 1.03
CA ARG A 111 12.75 -11.03 2.41
C ARG A 111 12.10 -9.68 2.66
N HIS A 112 12.20 -8.77 1.70
CA HIS A 112 11.55 -7.46 1.80
C HIS A 112 10.04 -7.63 1.91
N LEU A 113 9.41 -8.40 1.02
CA LEU A 113 7.98 -8.68 1.06
C LEU A 113 7.55 -9.31 2.39
N ALA A 114 8.26 -10.33 2.87
CA ALA A 114 7.96 -10.97 4.16
C ALA A 114 8.07 -9.99 5.33
N THR A 115 9.16 -9.20 5.37
CA THR A 115 9.41 -8.23 6.45
C THR A 115 8.37 -7.12 6.46
N SER A 116 7.99 -6.60 5.29
CA SER A 116 6.93 -5.59 5.17
C SER A 116 5.59 -6.14 5.65
N ALA A 117 5.25 -7.38 5.32
CA ALA A 117 4.02 -8.02 5.77
C ALA A 117 3.98 -8.24 7.30
N ASP A 118 5.11 -8.61 7.90
CA ASP A 118 5.22 -8.75 9.36
C ASP A 118 5.10 -7.39 10.06
N MET A 119 5.70 -6.35 9.50
CA MET A 119 5.58 -4.99 10.03
C MET A 119 4.13 -4.47 9.91
N VAL A 120 3.43 -4.73 8.80
CA VAL A 120 1.99 -4.45 8.68
C VAL A 120 1.20 -5.17 9.77
N GLN A 121 1.48 -6.45 10.00
CA GLN A 121 0.80 -7.21 11.05
C GLN A 121 1.08 -6.61 12.43
N HIS A 122 2.33 -6.25 12.72
CA HIS A 122 2.70 -5.62 13.98
C HIS A 122 1.87 -4.35 14.24
N TYR A 123 1.76 -3.46 13.26
CA TYR A 123 0.94 -2.25 13.42
C TYR A 123 -0.55 -2.57 13.64
N ARG A 124 -1.10 -3.59 12.98
CA ARG A 124 -2.48 -4.02 13.20
C ARG A 124 -2.71 -4.55 14.62
N ASP A 125 -1.70 -5.20 15.20
CA ASP A 125 -1.77 -5.74 16.56
C ASP A 125 -1.58 -4.66 17.63
N GLN A 126 -0.84 -3.59 17.32
CA GLN A 126 -0.52 -2.52 18.28
C GLN A 126 -1.41 -1.28 18.16
N MET A 127 -2.12 -1.08 17.05
CA MET A 127 -2.86 0.15 16.77
C MET A 127 -4.29 -0.12 16.32
N SER A 128 -5.21 0.73 16.77
CA SER A 128 -6.56 0.77 16.23
C SER A 128 -6.57 1.54 14.91
N LEU A 129 -6.43 0.82 13.81
CA LEU A 129 -6.43 1.38 12.45
C LEU A 129 -7.80 1.18 11.79
N ASN A 130 -8.30 2.21 11.09
CA ASN A 130 -9.43 2.06 10.18
C ASN A 130 -8.96 1.31 8.92
N TYR A 131 -8.82 -0.01 9.02
CA TYR A 131 -8.10 -0.85 8.05
C TYR A 131 -8.99 -1.94 7.47
N ARG A 132 -8.89 -2.13 6.15
CA ARG A 132 -9.50 -3.25 5.42
C ARG A 132 -8.52 -3.87 4.44
N THR A 133 -8.42 -5.19 4.50
CA THR A 133 -7.73 -5.98 3.49
C THR A 133 -8.62 -6.19 2.28
N VAL A 134 -8.05 -6.06 1.08
CA VAL A 134 -8.69 -6.36 -0.20
C VAL A 134 -7.84 -7.40 -0.91
N ARG A 135 -8.38 -8.59 -1.15
CA ARG A 135 -7.67 -9.63 -1.89
C ARG A 135 -7.79 -9.36 -3.39
N TYR A 136 -6.66 -9.34 -4.09
CA TYR A 136 -6.63 -9.11 -5.53
C TYR A 136 -7.45 -10.16 -6.29
N GLU A 137 -7.37 -11.42 -5.86
CA GLU A 137 -8.08 -12.55 -6.45
C GLU A 137 -9.60 -12.40 -6.30
N ASP A 138 -10.09 -11.94 -5.15
CA ASP A 138 -11.53 -11.67 -4.94
C ASP A 138 -12.03 -10.57 -5.88
N MET A 139 -11.22 -9.52 -6.10
CA MET A 139 -11.52 -8.46 -7.05
C MET A 139 -11.63 -9.01 -8.47
N VAL A 140 -10.75 -9.93 -8.87
CA VAL A 140 -10.74 -10.58 -10.19
C VAL A 140 -11.95 -11.50 -10.37
N ASP A 141 -12.34 -12.25 -9.32
CA ASP A 141 -13.47 -13.19 -9.37
C ASP A 141 -14.83 -12.49 -9.35
N ASP A 142 -15.00 -11.46 -8.51
CA ASP A 142 -16.21 -10.65 -8.44
C ASP A 142 -15.86 -9.19 -8.15
N GLN A 143 -15.64 -8.45 -9.24
CA GLN A 143 -15.29 -7.03 -9.18
C GLN A 143 -16.38 -6.21 -8.50
N GLU A 144 -17.64 -6.46 -8.83
CA GLU A 144 -18.75 -5.63 -8.32
C GLU A 144 -18.92 -5.83 -6.82
N ALA A 145 -18.98 -7.08 -6.34
CA ALA A 145 -19.12 -7.36 -4.92
C ALA A 145 -17.93 -6.80 -4.12
N THR A 146 -16.71 -6.98 -4.63
CA THR A 146 -15.50 -6.48 -3.96
C THR A 146 -15.48 -4.95 -3.90
N VAL A 147 -15.78 -4.26 -5.01
CA VAL A 147 -15.80 -2.79 -5.06
C VAL A 147 -16.93 -2.24 -4.18
N ARG A 148 -18.13 -2.81 -4.20
CA ARG A 148 -19.22 -2.41 -3.29
C ARG A 148 -18.79 -2.50 -1.83
N GLY A 149 -18.18 -3.61 -1.42
CA GLY A 149 -17.66 -3.77 -0.06
C GLY A 149 -16.58 -2.75 0.31
N VAL A 150 -15.76 -2.30 -0.65
CA VAL A 150 -14.80 -1.21 -0.45
C VAL A 150 -15.50 0.13 -0.23
N PHE A 151 -16.51 0.46 -1.05
CA PHE A 151 -17.28 1.70 -0.91
C PHE A 151 -18.06 1.75 0.41
N ASP A 152 -18.66 0.64 0.82
CA ASP A 152 -19.33 0.50 2.11
C ASP A 152 -18.36 0.75 3.27
N PHE A 153 -17.15 0.19 3.20
CA PHE A 153 -16.10 0.40 4.20
C PHE A 153 -15.63 1.86 4.27
N ILE A 154 -15.46 2.52 3.13
CA ILE A 154 -15.08 3.95 3.07
C ILE A 154 -16.23 4.85 3.55
N GLY A 155 -17.48 4.39 3.49
CA GLY A 155 -18.67 5.21 3.72
C GLY A 155 -18.97 6.16 2.55
N ALA A 156 -18.69 5.72 1.32
CA ALA A 156 -18.97 6.44 0.09
C ALA A 156 -20.07 5.72 -0.73
N PRO A 157 -20.94 6.46 -1.45
CA PRO A 157 -21.95 5.83 -2.28
C PRO A 157 -21.31 5.11 -3.47
N PHE A 158 -21.77 3.90 -3.75
CA PHE A 158 -21.35 3.15 -4.94
C PHE A 158 -22.00 3.75 -6.20
N GLU A 159 -21.18 3.99 -7.23
CA GLU A 159 -21.61 4.43 -8.56
C GLU A 159 -21.21 3.37 -9.59
N PRO A 160 -22.12 2.83 -10.43
CA PRO A 160 -21.78 1.75 -11.37
C PRO A 160 -20.61 2.03 -12.31
N ASP A 161 -20.39 3.29 -12.67
CA ASP A 161 -19.31 3.72 -13.58
C ASP A 161 -17.91 3.39 -13.05
N VAL A 162 -17.75 3.20 -11.73
CA VAL A 162 -16.47 2.83 -11.11
C VAL A 162 -15.96 1.46 -11.56
N LEU A 163 -16.86 0.57 -12.01
CA LEU A 163 -16.51 -0.74 -12.55
C LEU A 163 -15.88 -0.61 -13.95
N SER A 164 -16.18 0.48 -14.66
CA SER A 164 -15.64 0.81 -15.97
C SER A 164 -14.37 1.66 -15.86
N PHE A 165 -13.47 1.32 -14.94
CA PHE A 165 -12.25 2.09 -14.64
C PHE A 165 -11.33 2.29 -15.85
N GLN A 166 -11.36 1.38 -16.83
CA GLN A 166 -10.59 1.49 -18.07
C GLN A 166 -10.98 2.71 -18.92
N ASN A 167 -12.18 3.27 -18.70
CA ASN A 167 -12.66 4.46 -19.38
C ASN A 167 -12.12 5.75 -18.73
N ASN A 168 -11.42 5.65 -17.60
CA ASN A 168 -10.88 6.81 -16.89
C ASN A 168 -9.71 7.43 -17.69
N ALA A 169 -9.87 8.70 -18.05
CA ALA A 169 -8.86 9.45 -18.81
C ALA A 169 -7.64 9.89 -17.98
N ARG A 170 -7.63 9.66 -16.66
CA ARG A 170 -6.54 10.08 -15.78
C ARG A 170 -5.30 9.21 -16.00
N TYR A 171 -4.19 9.85 -16.35
CA TYR A 171 -2.91 9.18 -16.52
C TYR A 171 -2.36 8.63 -15.19
N ALA A 172 -2.19 7.31 -15.08
CA ALA A 172 -1.51 6.68 -13.95
C ALA A 172 0.01 6.63 -14.19
N ARG A 173 0.78 7.34 -13.36
CA ARG A 173 2.25 7.35 -13.43
C ARG A 173 2.86 6.09 -12.79
N THR A 174 2.57 4.91 -13.33
CA THR A 174 3.04 3.61 -12.78
C THR A 174 3.57 2.67 -13.87
N ALA A 175 4.48 1.77 -13.51
CA ALA A 175 4.99 0.73 -14.41
C ALA A 175 3.88 -0.19 -14.95
N SER A 176 2.78 -0.33 -14.19
CA SER A 176 1.58 -1.07 -14.57
C SER A 176 0.59 -0.28 -15.45
N TYR A 177 0.96 0.89 -15.98
CA TYR A 177 0.02 1.78 -16.70
C TYR A 177 -0.78 1.06 -17.79
N GLN A 178 -0.12 0.30 -18.66
CA GLN A 178 -0.80 -0.44 -19.74
C GLN A 178 -1.85 -1.43 -19.20
N GLN A 179 -1.61 -2.02 -18.02
CA GLN A 179 -2.53 -2.96 -17.40
C GLN A 179 -3.75 -2.26 -16.78
N VAL A 180 -3.60 -1.02 -16.32
CA VAL A 180 -4.67 -0.22 -15.69
C VAL A 180 -5.64 0.36 -16.74
N THR A 181 -5.21 0.46 -18.01
CA THR A 181 -6.06 0.88 -19.13
C THR A 181 -6.84 -0.28 -19.78
N GLU A 182 -6.60 -1.51 -19.36
CA GLU A 182 -7.36 -2.67 -19.82
C GLU A 182 -8.53 -2.98 -18.89
N ARG A 183 -9.54 -3.70 -19.41
CA ARG A 183 -10.56 -4.31 -18.55
C ARG A 183 -9.91 -5.26 -17.57
N LEU A 184 -10.55 -5.47 -16.42
CA LEU A 184 -10.10 -6.45 -15.46
C LEU A 184 -9.97 -7.83 -16.13
N TYR A 185 -8.84 -8.49 -15.90
CA TYR A 185 -8.50 -9.78 -16.49
C TYR A 185 -7.89 -10.70 -15.44
N ASP A 186 -7.99 -12.01 -15.69
CA ASP A 186 -7.56 -13.07 -14.77
C ASP A 186 -6.14 -13.60 -15.05
N ARG A 187 -5.54 -13.29 -16.21
CA ARG A 187 -4.22 -13.82 -16.64
C ARG A 187 -3.04 -13.51 -15.71
N SER A 188 -3.22 -12.58 -14.77
CA SER A 188 -2.24 -12.24 -13.74
C SER A 188 -2.34 -13.15 -12.51
N ARG A 189 -3.46 -13.84 -12.30
CA ARG A 189 -3.69 -14.71 -11.15
C ARG A 189 -3.03 -16.07 -11.35
N TYR A 190 -2.30 -16.52 -10.34
CA TYR A 190 -1.57 -17.79 -10.30
C TYR A 190 -0.56 -17.98 -11.45
N ARG A 191 -0.10 -16.87 -12.04
CA ARG A 191 0.91 -16.88 -13.10
C ARG A 191 2.23 -17.48 -12.60
N TYR A 192 2.52 -17.37 -11.30
CA TYR A 192 3.69 -17.96 -10.66
C TYR A 192 3.87 -19.46 -10.94
N ARG A 193 2.79 -20.20 -11.20
CA ARG A 193 2.85 -21.64 -11.49
C ARG A 193 3.76 -21.97 -12.67
N HIS A 194 3.82 -21.09 -13.67
CA HIS A 194 4.70 -21.22 -14.83
C HIS A 194 6.17 -20.93 -14.53
N TYR A 195 6.47 -20.35 -13.36
CA TYR A 195 7.80 -19.90 -12.96
C TYR A 195 8.29 -20.59 -11.67
N LEU A 196 7.61 -21.64 -11.20
CA LEU A 196 7.92 -22.31 -9.93
C LEU A 196 9.40 -22.71 -9.83
N ASP A 197 9.97 -23.23 -10.90
CA ASP A 197 11.39 -23.60 -10.94
C ASP A 197 12.33 -22.42 -10.70
N HIS A 198 11.98 -21.24 -11.20
CA HIS A 198 12.75 -20.01 -11.00
C HIS A 198 12.51 -19.39 -9.62
N LEU A 199 11.38 -19.70 -8.98
CA LEU A 199 10.99 -19.14 -7.69
C LEU A 199 11.46 -19.96 -6.49
N LYS A 200 12.07 -21.14 -6.71
CA LYS A 200 12.58 -22.03 -5.65
C LYS A 200 13.32 -21.30 -4.52
N PRO A 201 14.22 -20.33 -4.77
CA PRO A 201 14.91 -19.62 -3.69
C PRO A 201 14.01 -18.72 -2.83
N ALA A 202 12.89 -18.23 -3.38
CA ALA A 202 11.94 -17.39 -2.64
C ALA A 202 10.92 -18.20 -1.83
N ILE A 203 10.59 -19.42 -2.27
CA ILE A 203 9.50 -20.22 -1.67
C ILE A 203 9.70 -20.41 -0.15
N PRO A 204 10.86 -20.89 0.36
CA PRO A 204 11.03 -21.07 1.81
C PRO A 204 10.93 -19.78 2.63
N ILE A 205 11.24 -18.63 2.02
CA ILE A 205 11.16 -17.32 2.67
C ILE A 205 9.70 -16.85 2.75
N LEU A 206 8.90 -17.16 1.73
CA LEU A 206 7.53 -16.67 1.61
C LEU A 206 6.47 -17.66 2.08
N GLU A 207 6.82 -18.93 2.27
CA GLU A 207 5.89 -19.98 2.72
C GLU A 207 5.10 -19.58 3.98
N PRO A 208 5.72 -19.04 5.06
CA PRO A 208 4.96 -18.58 6.22
C PRO A 208 3.93 -17.49 5.90
N LEU A 209 4.27 -16.58 4.98
CA LEU A 209 3.37 -15.52 4.54
C LEU A 209 2.23 -16.07 3.66
N ILE A 210 2.55 -17.01 2.77
CA ILE A 210 1.57 -17.68 1.89
C ILE A 210 0.50 -18.35 2.75
N GLU A 211 0.92 -19.14 3.75
CA GLU A 211 0.01 -19.82 4.68
C GLU A 211 -0.81 -18.82 5.51
N LYS A 212 -0.17 -17.78 6.06
CA LYS A 212 -0.83 -16.74 6.87
C LYS A 212 -1.92 -16.00 6.09
N LEU A 213 -1.73 -15.81 4.79
CA LEU A 213 -2.71 -15.18 3.90
C LEU A 213 -3.78 -16.17 3.38
N GLY A 214 -3.68 -17.45 3.74
CA GLY A 214 -4.62 -18.50 3.34
C GLY A 214 -4.45 -18.94 1.88
N TYR A 215 -3.24 -18.84 1.32
CA TYR A 215 -2.93 -19.36 0.00
C TYR A 215 -2.27 -20.74 0.08
N ALA A 216 -2.23 -21.43 -1.06
CA ALA A 216 -1.47 -22.65 -1.27
C ALA A 216 -0.52 -22.47 -2.46
N ILE A 217 0.60 -23.18 -2.45
CA ILE A 217 1.60 -23.17 -3.52
C ILE A 217 1.09 -23.99 -4.71
#